data_AF-A0A379Z5J6-F1
#
_entry.id   AF-A0A379Z5J6-F1
#
_cell.length_a   1.000
_cell.length_b   1.000
_cell.length_c   1.000
_cell.angle_alpha   90.00
_cell.angle_beta   90.00
_cell.angle_gamma   90.00
#
_symmetry.space_group_name_H-M   'P 1'
#
loop_
_entity.id
_entity.type
_entity.pdbx_description
1 polymer ?
#
loop_
_entity_poly.entity_id
_entity_poly.type
_entity_poly.pdbx_seq_one_letter_code
_entity_poly.pdbx_strand_id
1 'polypeptide(L)'
;MSITTLFESGLYGRLRRHAGSHWQDYVDHPFLQQLAAGTLPERAFRRYLTQDYLFLLHFARAYALLVSKLRTLPEMRAATASLNGIVAELPLHVAYCAEWGLNEAQIAAQPEAAETMNYTRYVLDIGHAGDALDLLAGLLPCVAGYAEIGLRLLHDPATQMEGNPYASWIRNYGDEGYLAGVRAAIELLETVGQQRGAQAASPSWRRFSPPPPSWSRHFGRWG
;
A
#
# COMPACT_ATOMS: atom_id res chain seq x y z
N MET A 1 -3.14 21.87 -3.22
CA MET A 1 -2.92 20.91 -4.33
C MET A 1 -4.21 20.14 -4.52
N SER A 2 -4.70 19.98 -5.75
CA SER A 2 -5.83 19.07 -6.01
C SER A 2 -5.39 17.62 -5.72
N ILE A 3 -6.29 16.77 -5.24
CA ILE A 3 -5.99 15.34 -4.98
C ILE A 3 -5.33 14.66 -6.19
N THR A 4 -5.76 15.02 -7.41
CA THR A 4 -5.18 14.53 -8.67
C THR A 4 -3.70 14.89 -8.81
N THR A 5 -3.30 16.07 -8.34
CA THR A 5 -1.89 16.52 -8.43
C THR A 5 -0.94 15.76 -7.49
N LEU A 6 -1.46 15.13 -6.43
CA LEU A 6 -0.65 14.33 -5.50
C LEU A 6 -0.06 13.10 -6.19
N PHE A 7 -0.87 12.40 -6.99
CA PHE A 7 -0.45 11.13 -7.61
C PHE A 7 0.22 11.32 -8.97
N GLU A 8 0.12 12.50 -9.58
CA GLU A 8 0.62 12.76 -10.94
C GLU A 8 1.96 13.50 -10.99
N SER A 9 2.36 14.14 -9.90
CA SER A 9 3.59 14.95 -9.84
C SER A 9 4.76 14.21 -9.18
N GLY A 10 5.95 14.80 -9.24
CA GLY A 10 7.14 14.26 -8.57
C GLY A 10 7.70 12.98 -9.18
N LEU A 11 8.64 12.37 -8.46
CA LEU A 11 9.16 11.03 -8.70
C LEU A 11 8.05 9.98 -8.59
N TYR A 12 7.19 10.04 -7.56
CA TYR A 12 6.09 9.10 -7.41
C TYR A 12 5.20 9.05 -8.66
N GLY A 13 4.74 10.21 -9.15
CA GLY A 13 3.88 10.25 -10.34
C GLY A 13 4.55 9.74 -11.60
N ARG A 14 5.87 9.90 -11.74
CA ARG A 14 6.63 9.27 -12.83
C ARG A 14 6.66 7.74 -12.71
N LEU A 15 6.89 7.21 -11.51
CA LEU A 15 6.87 5.77 -11.25
C LEU A 15 5.49 5.16 -11.50
N ARG A 16 4.43 5.82 -11.00
CA ARG A 16 3.04 5.45 -11.25
C ARG A 16 2.74 5.40 -12.75
N ARG A 17 3.09 6.44 -13.52
CA ARG A 17 2.92 6.43 -14.98
C ARG A 17 3.71 5.33 -15.67
N HIS A 18 4.93 5.06 -15.20
CA HIS A 18 5.77 4.01 -15.77
C HIS A 18 5.20 2.60 -15.57
N ALA A 19 4.42 2.37 -14.51
CA ALA A 19 3.71 1.11 -14.31
C ALA A 19 2.63 0.84 -15.38
N GLY A 20 2.20 1.86 -16.12
CA GLY A 20 1.31 1.72 -17.27
C GLY A 20 -0.02 1.03 -16.93
N SER A 21 -0.44 0.08 -17.77
CA SER A 21 -1.71 -0.64 -17.58
C SER A 21 -1.77 -1.45 -16.28
N HIS A 22 -0.63 -1.88 -15.73
CA HIS A 22 -0.62 -2.60 -14.45
C HIS A 22 -1.14 -1.76 -13.29
N TRP A 23 -0.93 -0.43 -13.34
CA TRP A 23 -1.52 0.46 -12.34
C TRP A 23 -3.04 0.52 -12.48
N GLN A 24 -3.53 0.65 -13.71
CA GLN A 24 -4.98 0.70 -13.98
C GLN A 24 -5.67 -0.61 -13.56
N ASP A 25 -5.09 -1.76 -13.93
CA ASP A 25 -5.60 -3.08 -13.55
C ASP A 25 -5.68 -3.26 -12.02
N TYR A 26 -4.74 -2.65 -11.29
CA TYR A 26 -4.74 -2.65 -9.84
C TYR A 26 -5.86 -1.76 -9.28
N VAL A 27 -5.91 -0.48 -9.65
CA VAL A 27 -6.86 0.48 -9.04
C VAL A 27 -8.30 0.29 -9.48
N ASP A 28 -8.56 -0.39 -10.61
CA ASP A 28 -9.92 -0.67 -11.14
C ASP A 28 -10.32 -2.16 -11.05
N HIS A 29 -9.62 -2.94 -10.23
CA HIS A 29 -9.82 -4.38 -10.13
C HIS A 29 -11.30 -4.77 -9.85
N PRO A 30 -11.85 -5.87 -10.44
CA PRO A 30 -13.23 -6.31 -10.23
C PRO A 30 -13.65 -6.52 -8.77
N PHE A 31 -12.71 -6.86 -7.89
CA PHE A 31 -12.93 -6.91 -6.44
C PHE A 31 -13.42 -5.56 -5.90
N LEU A 32 -12.80 -4.45 -6.33
CA LEU A 32 -13.14 -3.09 -5.92
C LEU A 32 -14.47 -2.65 -6.51
N GLN A 33 -14.80 -3.07 -7.73
CA GLN A 33 -16.09 -2.80 -8.36
C GLN A 33 -17.23 -3.48 -7.58
N GLN A 34 -17.05 -4.75 -7.21
CA GLN A 34 -18.03 -5.47 -6.39
C GLN A 34 -18.12 -4.90 -4.97
N LEU A 35 -16.99 -4.47 -4.39
CA LEU A 35 -16.92 -3.82 -3.08
C LEU A 35 -17.70 -2.48 -3.10
N ALA A 36 -17.49 -1.66 -4.13
CA ALA A 36 -18.19 -0.40 -4.33
C ALA A 36 -19.70 -0.59 -4.53
N ALA A 37 -20.10 -1.65 -5.24
CA ALA A 37 -21.51 -2.01 -5.43
C ALA A 37 -22.14 -2.70 -4.21
N GLY A 38 -21.38 -3.05 -3.16
CA GLY A 38 -21.87 -3.81 -2.01
C GLY A 38 -22.22 -5.27 -2.33
N THR A 39 -21.75 -5.80 -3.45
CA THR A 39 -22.08 -7.15 -3.96
C THR A 39 -20.94 -8.16 -3.80
N LEU A 40 -19.77 -7.71 -3.34
CA LEU A 40 -18.62 -8.59 -3.10
C LEU A 40 -19.04 -9.71 -2.13
N PRO A 41 -18.80 -11.00 -2.47
CA PRO A 41 -19.13 -12.09 -1.57
C PRO A 41 -18.38 -11.96 -0.24
N GLU A 42 -19.10 -12.12 0.88
CA GLU A 42 -18.49 -11.97 2.21
C GLU A 42 -17.25 -12.86 2.38
N ARG A 43 -17.29 -14.10 1.88
CA ARG A 43 -16.14 -15.04 1.91
C ARG A 43 -14.87 -14.46 1.26
N ALA A 44 -15.03 -13.64 0.20
CA ALA A 44 -13.92 -13.00 -0.50
C ALA A 44 -13.31 -11.90 0.37
N PHE A 45 -14.16 -11.07 0.98
CA PHE A 45 -13.74 -10.03 1.91
C PHE A 45 -13.06 -10.61 3.16
N ARG A 46 -13.60 -11.71 3.71
CA ARG A 46 -13.00 -12.45 4.82
C ARG A 46 -11.59 -12.94 4.50
N ARG A 47 -11.43 -13.58 3.34
CA ARG A 47 -10.13 -14.07 2.87
C ARG A 47 -9.15 -12.91 2.67
N TYR A 48 -9.61 -11.80 2.09
CA TYR A 48 -8.83 -10.57 1.93
C TYR A 48 -8.33 -10.04 3.27
N LEU A 49 -9.21 -9.74 4.24
CA LEU A 49 -8.79 -9.16 5.54
C LEU A 49 -7.87 -10.09 6.34
N THR A 50 -8.10 -11.40 6.26
CA THR A 50 -7.21 -12.40 6.88
C THR A 50 -5.79 -12.30 6.30
N GLN A 51 -5.68 -12.19 4.98
CA GLN A 51 -4.40 -12.12 4.30
C GLN A 51 -3.75 -10.74 4.41
N ASP A 52 -4.57 -9.70 4.51
CA ASP A 52 -4.11 -8.33 4.74
C ASP A 52 -3.49 -8.16 6.13
N TYR A 53 -4.02 -8.84 7.17
CA TYR A 53 -3.34 -8.93 8.47
C TYR A 53 -1.92 -9.50 8.35
N LEU A 54 -1.75 -10.62 7.64
CA LEU A 54 -0.44 -11.25 7.42
C LEU A 54 0.47 -10.35 6.56
N PHE A 55 -0.08 -9.67 5.56
CA PHE A 55 0.62 -8.68 4.76
C PHE A 55 1.15 -7.54 5.63
N LEU A 56 0.31 -6.95 6.49
CA LEU A 56 0.66 -5.83 7.35
C LEU A 56 1.77 -6.17 8.36
N LEU A 57 1.84 -7.41 8.84
CA LEU A 57 2.98 -7.86 9.67
C LEU A 57 4.32 -7.75 8.92
N HIS A 58 4.36 -8.15 7.64
CA HIS A 58 5.57 -8.02 6.82
C HIS A 58 5.80 -6.58 6.36
N PHE A 59 4.73 -5.84 6.10
CA PHE A 59 4.80 -4.43 5.73
C PHE A 59 5.39 -3.59 6.88
N ALA A 60 5.01 -3.88 8.13
CA ALA A 60 5.62 -3.31 9.32
C ALA A 60 7.12 -3.63 9.40
N ARG A 61 7.52 -4.88 9.15
CA ARG A 61 8.96 -5.25 9.08
C ARG A 61 9.70 -4.52 7.98
N ALA A 62 9.08 -4.32 6.82
CA ALA A 62 9.67 -3.56 5.72
C ALA A 62 9.85 -2.07 6.10
N TYR A 63 8.92 -1.47 6.82
CA TYR A 63 9.09 -0.11 7.35
C TYR A 63 10.17 -0.02 8.44
N ALA A 64 10.30 -1.03 9.30
CA ALA A 64 11.42 -1.09 10.25
C ALA A 64 12.77 -1.19 9.52
N LEU A 65 12.85 -1.99 8.45
CA LEU A 65 14.02 -2.05 7.56
C LEU A 65 14.28 -0.69 6.90
N LEU A 66 13.25 0.02 6.45
CA LEU A 66 13.38 1.37 5.89
C LEU A 66 13.98 2.33 6.92
N VAL A 67 13.49 2.35 8.16
CA VAL A 67 14.04 3.19 9.25
C VAL A 67 15.55 2.97 9.41
N SER A 68 16.01 1.72 9.35
CA SER A 68 17.44 1.39 9.45
C SER A 68 18.30 1.88 8.28
N LYS A 69 17.70 2.21 7.14
CA LYS A 69 18.38 2.64 5.91
C LYS A 69 18.38 4.15 5.69
N LEU A 70 17.58 4.88 6.46
CA LEU A 70 17.46 6.34 6.36
C LEU A 70 18.64 7.04 7.03
N ARG A 71 18.95 8.26 6.58
CA ARG A 71 20.19 8.96 6.97
C ARG A 71 19.94 10.08 7.97
N THR A 72 18.75 10.65 7.98
CA THR A 72 18.42 11.79 8.82
C THR A 72 17.31 11.48 9.80
N LEU A 73 17.34 12.11 10.98
CA LEU A 73 16.30 11.93 11.98
C LEU A 73 14.89 12.31 11.49
N PRO A 74 14.70 13.40 10.68
CA PRO A 74 13.40 13.69 10.09
C PRO A 74 12.87 12.55 9.21
N GLU A 75 13.71 11.96 8.35
CA GLU A 75 13.33 10.81 7.53
C GLU A 75 12.91 9.62 8.41
N MET A 76 13.73 9.28 9.42
CA MET A 76 13.45 8.17 10.34
C MET A 76 12.13 8.37 11.07
N ARG A 77 11.81 9.61 11.50
CA ARG A 77 10.53 9.95 12.13
C ARG A 77 9.35 9.75 11.20
N ALA A 78 9.47 10.15 9.92
CA ALA A 78 8.43 9.95 8.93
C ALA A 78 8.14 8.45 8.69
N ALA A 79 9.19 7.64 8.48
CA ALA A 79 9.03 6.19 8.29
C ALA A 79 8.51 5.49 9.57
N THR A 80 8.93 5.94 10.76
CA THR A 80 8.43 5.41 12.04
C THR A 80 6.95 5.75 12.24
N ALA A 81 6.49 6.93 11.80
CA ALA A 81 5.08 7.28 11.85
C ALA A 81 4.23 6.34 10.99
N SER A 82 4.69 6.01 9.77
CA SER A 82 4.03 4.99 8.93
C SER A 82 4.02 3.60 9.57
N LEU A 83 5.15 3.18 10.17
CA LEU A 83 5.22 1.92 10.94
C LEU A 83 4.18 1.87 12.07
N ASN A 84 4.09 2.95 12.86
CA ASN A 84 3.13 3.04 13.94
C ASN A 84 1.69 3.03 13.43
N GLY A 85 1.42 3.68 12.29
CA GLY A 85 0.11 3.64 11.63
C GLY A 85 -0.30 2.21 11.26
N ILE A 86 0.60 1.44 10.65
CA ILE A 86 0.38 0.02 10.31
C ILE A 86 0.07 -0.80 11.56
N VAL A 87 0.87 -0.65 12.62
CA VAL A 87 0.67 -1.41 13.87
C VAL A 87 -0.63 -1.03 14.57
N ALA A 88 -1.02 0.26 14.50
CA ALA A 88 -2.30 0.74 15.04
C ALA A 88 -3.52 0.28 14.23
N GLU A 89 -3.34 -0.11 12.96
CA GLU A 89 -4.40 -0.63 12.09
C GLU A 89 -4.71 -2.10 12.37
N LEU A 90 -3.72 -2.93 12.74
CA LEU A 90 -3.90 -4.37 12.97
C LEU A 90 -5.09 -4.74 13.89
N PRO A 91 -5.35 -4.02 15.02
CA PRO A 91 -6.53 -4.30 15.86
C PRO A 91 -7.87 -4.16 15.14
N LEU A 92 -7.97 -3.29 14.12
CA LEU A 92 -9.18 -3.14 13.32
C LEU A 92 -9.44 -4.41 12.50
N HIS A 93 -8.41 -4.98 11.86
CA HIS A 93 -8.51 -6.24 11.12
C HIS A 93 -8.90 -7.40 12.04
N VAL A 94 -8.31 -7.44 13.24
CA VAL A 94 -8.67 -8.43 14.27
C VAL A 94 -10.13 -8.27 14.68
N ALA A 95 -10.63 -7.05 14.85
CA ALA A 95 -12.03 -6.79 15.21
C ALA A 95 -13.00 -7.30 14.14
N TYR A 96 -12.74 -7.05 12.85
CA TYR A 96 -13.55 -7.61 11.76
C TYR A 96 -13.54 -9.15 11.78
N CYS A 97 -12.37 -9.74 11.99
CA CYS A 97 -12.23 -11.20 12.01
C CYS A 97 -12.89 -11.84 13.23
N ALA A 98 -12.99 -11.11 14.35
CA ALA A 98 -13.65 -11.56 15.56
C ALA A 98 -15.16 -11.76 15.35
N GLU A 99 -15.81 -10.95 14.50
CA GLU A 99 -17.22 -11.15 14.10
C GLU A 99 -17.43 -12.50 13.38
N TRP A 100 -16.36 -13.10 12.85
CA TRP A 100 -16.37 -14.40 12.19
C TRP A 100 -15.85 -15.54 13.07
N GLY A 101 -15.63 -15.27 14.36
CA GLY A 101 -15.15 -16.24 15.33
C GLY A 101 -13.65 -16.53 15.26
N LEU A 102 -12.86 -15.66 14.62
CA LEU A 102 -11.41 -15.77 14.57
C LEU A 102 -10.76 -14.81 15.57
N ASN A 103 -9.91 -15.34 16.46
CA ASN A 103 -9.02 -14.52 17.27
C ASN A 103 -7.70 -14.23 16.54
N GLU A 104 -6.93 -13.27 17.06
CA GLU A 104 -5.68 -12.83 16.43
C GLU A 104 -4.68 -13.98 16.18
N ALA A 105 -4.51 -14.89 17.15
CA ALA A 105 -3.61 -16.03 17.00
C ALA A 105 -4.05 -16.97 15.88
N GLN A 106 -5.36 -17.15 15.68
CA GLN A 106 -5.90 -17.96 14.58
C GLN A 106 -5.71 -17.30 13.22
N ILE A 107 -5.77 -15.97 13.14
CA ILE A 107 -5.49 -15.20 11.92
C ILE A 107 -4.00 -15.29 11.60
N ALA A 108 -3.13 -15.05 12.60
CA ALA A 108 -1.68 -15.11 12.47
C ALA A 108 -1.16 -16.51 12.06
N ALA A 109 -1.89 -17.57 12.39
CA ALA A 109 -1.57 -18.95 12.03
C ALA A 109 -2.10 -19.36 10.64
N GLN A 110 -2.85 -18.51 9.94
CA GLN A 110 -3.32 -18.83 8.59
C GLN A 110 -2.14 -18.95 7.62
N PRO A 111 -2.18 -19.89 6.67
CA PRO A 111 -1.17 -19.96 5.63
C PRO A 111 -1.25 -18.68 4.77
N GLU A 112 -0.10 -18.10 4.49
CA GLU A 112 -0.03 -17.01 3.53
C GLU A 112 -0.42 -17.52 2.14
N ALA A 113 -1.28 -16.76 1.46
CA ALA A 113 -1.57 -16.98 0.05
C ALA A 113 -0.32 -16.65 -0.78
N ALA A 114 -0.22 -17.27 -1.96
CA ALA A 114 0.91 -17.05 -2.86
C ALA A 114 1.06 -15.56 -3.24
N GLU A 115 -0.05 -14.85 -3.38
CA GLU A 115 -0.12 -13.43 -3.68
C GLU A 115 0.46 -12.56 -2.53
N THR A 116 0.13 -12.90 -1.29
CA THR A 116 0.67 -12.26 -0.08
C THR A 116 2.17 -12.50 0.03
N MET A 117 2.60 -13.74 -0.13
CA MET A 117 4.02 -14.11 -0.11
C MET A 117 4.79 -13.39 -1.22
N ASN A 118 4.33 -13.46 -2.46
CA ASN A 118 5.04 -12.89 -3.60
C ASN A 118 5.27 -11.38 -3.42
N TYR A 119 4.26 -10.65 -2.96
CA TYR A 119 4.41 -9.21 -2.78
C TYR A 119 5.32 -8.87 -1.59
N THR A 120 5.05 -9.44 -0.42
CA THR A 120 5.85 -9.13 0.79
C THR A 120 7.31 -9.54 0.64
N ARG A 121 7.61 -10.67 -0.03
CA ARG A 121 8.98 -11.14 -0.29
C ARG A 121 9.67 -10.23 -1.29
N TYR A 122 8.98 -9.86 -2.36
CA TYR A 122 9.51 -8.88 -3.32
C TYR A 122 9.93 -7.56 -2.64
N VAL A 123 9.09 -6.98 -1.78
CA VAL A 123 9.40 -5.73 -1.08
C VAL A 123 10.60 -5.89 -0.15
N LEU A 124 10.62 -6.96 0.65
CA LEU A 124 11.72 -7.22 1.58
C LEU A 124 13.02 -7.54 0.86
N ASP A 125 12.99 -8.32 -0.22
CA ASP A 125 14.17 -8.68 -1.02
C ASP A 125 14.81 -7.45 -1.66
N ILE A 126 14.00 -6.59 -2.28
CA ILE A 126 14.49 -5.30 -2.79
C ILE A 126 15.01 -4.42 -1.66
N GLY A 127 14.30 -4.38 -0.53
CA GLY A 127 14.75 -3.64 0.63
C GLY A 127 16.13 -4.10 1.10
N HIS A 128 16.35 -5.41 1.24
CA HIS A 128 17.61 -5.96 1.68
C HIS A 128 18.73 -5.76 0.67
N ALA A 129 18.47 -6.00 -0.63
CA ALA A 129 19.47 -5.89 -1.69
C ALA A 129 19.81 -4.43 -2.08
N GLY A 130 18.83 -3.53 -1.96
CA GLY A 130 18.91 -2.14 -2.37
C GLY A 130 19.02 -1.16 -1.20
N ASP A 131 18.73 0.10 -1.50
CA ASP A 131 18.77 1.20 -0.53
C ASP A 131 17.38 1.68 -0.09
N ALA A 132 17.33 2.80 0.64
CA ALA A 132 16.06 3.38 1.10
C ALA A 132 15.14 3.81 -0.05
N LEU A 133 15.69 4.27 -1.19
CA LEU A 133 14.91 4.68 -2.34
C LEU A 133 14.28 3.47 -3.04
N ASP A 134 15.04 2.38 -3.20
CA ASP A 134 14.54 1.13 -3.75
C ASP A 134 13.39 0.57 -2.91
N LEU A 135 13.56 0.56 -1.58
CA LEU A 135 12.54 0.09 -0.65
C LEU A 135 11.29 0.98 -0.66
N LEU A 136 11.46 2.31 -0.64
CA LEU A 136 10.33 3.25 -0.76
C LEU A 136 9.57 3.06 -2.07
N ALA A 137 10.25 2.82 -3.19
CA ALA A 137 9.62 2.55 -4.47
C ALA A 137 8.80 1.24 -4.46
N GLY A 138 9.20 0.24 -3.66
CA GLY A 138 8.43 -1.00 -3.46
C GLY A 138 7.22 -0.85 -2.52
N LEU A 139 7.31 0.04 -1.52
CA LEU A 139 6.26 0.28 -0.52
C LEU A 139 5.14 1.18 -1.04
N LEU A 140 5.51 2.27 -1.73
CA LEU A 140 4.62 3.39 -2.08
C LEU A 140 3.42 3.01 -2.95
N PRO A 141 3.54 2.11 -3.93
CA PRO A 141 2.38 1.63 -4.66
C PRO A 141 1.23 1.07 -3.78
N CYS A 142 1.51 0.44 -2.62
CA CYS A 142 0.45 0.00 -1.70
C CYS A 142 -0.15 1.20 -0.97
N VAL A 143 0.69 2.04 -0.38
CA VAL A 143 0.23 3.21 0.41
C VAL A 143 -0.59 4.17 -0.45
N ALA A 144 -0.03 4.63 -1.56
CA ALA A 144 -0.69 5.61 -2.41
C ALA A 144 -1.77 4.99 -3.31
N GLY A 145 -1.65 3.70 -3.67
CA GLY A 145 -2.67 3.00 -4.45
C GLY A 145 -3.98 2.83 -3.70
N TYR A 146 -3.92 2.44 -2.42
CA TYR A 146 -5.11 2.38 -1.57
C TYR A 146 -5.77 3.74 -1.38
N ALA A 147 -4.97 4.82 -1.25
CA ALA A 147 -5.50 6.18 -1.20
C ALA A 147 -6.23 6.58 -2.49
N GLU A 148 -5.63 6.27 -3.65
CA GLU A 148 -6.23 6.55 -4.95
C GLU A 148 -7.54 5.78 -5.13
N ILE A 149 -7.57 4.50 -4.74
CA ILE A 149 -8.78 3.66 -4.76
C ILE A 149 -9.85 4.24 -3.83
N GLY A 150 -9.52 4.51 -2.56
CA GLY A 150 -10.46 5.01 -1.57
C GLY A 150 -11.08 6.35 -2.00
N LEU A 151 -10.24 7.27 -2.46
CA LEU A 151 -10.68 8.56 -3.00
C LEU A 151 -11.55 8.42 -4.25
N ARG A 152 -11.19 7.54 -5.18
CA ARG A 152 -11.98 7.29 -6.38
C ARG A 152 -13.36 6.76 -6.00
N LEU A 153 -13.42 5.73 -5.17
CA LEU A 153 -14.68 5.12 -4.74
C LEU A 153 -15.54 6.10 -3.93
N LEU A 154 -14.94 6.91 -3.05
CA LEU A 154 -15.68 7.88 -2.24
C LEU A 154 -16.34 9.00 -3.07
N HIS A 155 -15.74 9.39 -4.19
CA HIS A 155 -16.25 10.44 -5.07
C HIS A 155 -17.03 9.93 -6.29
N ASP A 156 -17.04 8.61 -6.52
CA ASP A 156 -17.80 8.01 -7.61
C ASP A 156 -19.29 7.92 -7.24
N PRO A 157 -20.19 8.60 -7.97
CA PRO A 157 -21.63 8.55 -7.69
C PRO A 157 -22.25 7.16 -7.87
N ALA A 158 -21.56 6.23 -8.55
CA ALA A 158 -21.99 4.84 -8.68
C ALA A 158 -21.67 3.98 -7.45
N THR A 159 -20.82 4.46 -6.53
CA THR A 159 -20.50 3.73 -5.29
C THR A 159 -21.70 3.73 -4.35
N GLN A 160 -22.15 2.54 -3.96
CA GLN A 160 -23.21 2.39 -2.97
C GLN A 160 -22.63 2.61 -1.57
N MET A 161 -23.03 3.69 -0.91
CA MET A 161 -22.60 4.00 0.46
C MET A 161 -23.64 3.65 1.52
N GLU A 162 -24.92 3.67 1.16
CA GLU A 162 -26.01 3.31 2.07
C GLU A 162 -26.28 1.80 2.00
N GLY A 163 -26.32 1.13 3.16
CA GLY A 163 -26.53 -0.31 3.24
C GLY A 163 -25.37 -1.18 2.73
N ASN A 164 -24.27 -0.59 2.26
CA ASN A 164 -23.09 -1.33 1.81
C ASN A 164 -22.27 -1.82 3.02
N PRO A 165 -22.08 -3.14 3.19
CA PRO A 165 -21.31 -3.70 4.32
C PRO A 165 -19.83 -3.29 4.31
N TYR A 166 -19.31 -2.80 3.18
CA TYR A 166 -17.90 -2.41 3.00
C TYR A 166 -17.69 -0.89 3.01
N ALA A 167 -18.72 -0.09 3.31
CA ALA A 167 -18.63 1.37 3.29
C ALA A 167 -17.60 1.94 4.28
N SER A 168 -17.34 1.25 5.40
CA SER A 168 -16.30 1.61 6.36
C SER A 168 -14.89 1.51 5.76
N TRP A 169 -14.62 0.47 4.97
CA TRP A 169 -13.36 0.28 4.25
C TRP A 169 -13.14 1.43 3.25
N ILE A 170 -14.18 1.80 2.49
CA ILE A 170 -14.11 2.90 1.52
C ILE A 170 -13.78 4.22 2.22
N ARG A 171 -14.49 4.51 3.33
CA ARG A 171 -14.24 5.72 4.13
C ARG A 171 -12.83 5.75 4.70
N ASN A 172 -12.32 4.63 5.20
CA ASN A 172 -10.99 4.55 5.82
C ASN A 172 -9.88 5.01 4.86
N TYR A 173 -9.86 4.49 3.63
CA TYR A 173 -8.81 4.83 2.67
C TYR A 173 -9.02 6.17 1.95
N GLY A 174 -10.24 6.75 2.04
CA GLY A 174 -10.52 8.12 1.62
C GLY A 174 -10.38 9.17 2.72
N ASP A 175 -10.08 8.77 3.96
CA ASP A 175 -10.03 9.65 5.12
C ASP A 175 -8.79 10.54 5.13
N GLU A 176 -8.94 11.77 5.63
CA GLU A 176 -7.86 12.76 5.67
C GLU A 176 -6.66 12.32 6.52
N GLY A 177 -6.87 11.50 7.55
CA GLY A 177 -5.81 10.90 8.34
C GLY A 177 -4.95 9.93 7.51
N TYR A 178 -5.59 9.07 6.70
CA TYR A 178 -4.87 8.19 5.77
C TYR A 178 -4.12 9.00 4.71
N LEU A 179 -4.78 10.01 4.14
CA LEU A 179 -4.17 10.90 3.13
C LEU A 179 -2.98 11.70 3.68
N ALA A 180 -2.99 12.08 4.96
CA ALA A 180 -1.84 12.71 5.59
C ALA A 180 -0.63 11.78 5.65
N GLY A 181 -0.84 10.50 6.00
CA GLY A 181 0.20 9.48 5.96
C GLY A 181 0.75 9.25 4.54
N VAL A 182 -0.13 9.21 3.54
CA VAL A 182 0.24 9.06 2.12
C VAL A 182 1.09 10.23 1.63
N ARG A 183 0.69 11.46 1.95
CA ARG A 183 1.47 12.66 1.59
C ARG A 183 2.86 12.63 2.22
N ALA A 184 2.96 12.28 3.50
CA ALA A 184 4.25 12.16 4.18
C ALA A 184 5.14 11.06 3.56
N ALA A 185 4.57 9.93 3.17
CA ALA A 185 5.31 8.85 2.51
C ALA A 185 5.81 9.25 1.11
N ILE A 186 4.97 9.95 0.32
CA ILE A 186 5.38 10.50 -0.98
C ILE A 186 6.47 11.56 -0.79
N GLU A 187 6.32 12.48 0.16
CA GLU A 187 7.33 13.50 0.44
C GLU A 187 8.67 12.90 0.87
N LEU A 188 8.64 11.81 1.64
CA LEU A 188 9.84 11.04 1.99
C LEU A 188 10.50 10.45 0.74
N LEU A 189 9.73 9.85 -0.18
CA LEU A 189 10.25 9.37 -1.47
C LEU A 189 10.88 10.51 -2.28
N GLU A 190 10.21 11.66 -2.38
CA GLU A 190 10.75 12.82 -3.12
C GLU A 190 12.05 13.33 -2.49
N THR A 191 12.10 13.42 -1.16
CA THR A 191 13.28 13.88 -0.40
C THR A 191 14.48 12.94 -0.63
N VAL A 192 14.27 11.64 -0.40
CA VAL A 192 15.32 10.63 -0.61
C VAL A 192 15.73 10.58 -2.09
N GLY A 193 14.76 10.67 -3.01
CA GLY A 193 14.99 10.71 -4.45
C GLY A 193 15.84 11.91 -4.89
N GLN A 194 15.58 13.11 -4.36
CA GLN A 194 16.35 14.31 -4.67
C GLN A 194 17.79 14.21 -4.13
N GLN A 195 17.96 13.76 -2.89
CA GLN A 195 19.29 13.54 -2.30
C GLN A 195 20.11 12.56 -3.14
N ARG A 196 19.47 11.50 -3.66
CA ARG A 196 20.10 10.51 -4.53
C ARG A 196 20.38 11.04 -5.93
N GLY A 197 19.45 11.77 -6.55
CA GLY A 197 19.67 12.41 -7.85
C GLY A 197 20.83 13.41 -7.81
N ALA A 198 20.95 14.19 -6.74
CA ALA A 198 22.09 15.08 -6.50
C ALA A 198 23.41 14.30 -6.32
N GLN A 199 23.38 13.11 -5.70
CA GLN A 199 24.54 12.22 -5.58
C GLN A 199 24.88 11.51 -6.91
N ALA A 200 23.89 11.19 -7.75
CA ALA A 200 24.04 10.50 -9.04
C ALA A 200 24.60 11.39 -10.16
N ALA A 201 24.51 12.71 -10.00
CA ALA A 201 25.27 13.66 -10.84
C ALA A 201 26.79 13.61 -10.58
N SER A 202 27.23 12.83 -9.58
CA SER A 202 28.62 12.35 -9.41
C SER A 202 28.85 11.08 -10.25
N PRO A 203 30.05 10.83 -10.84
CA PRO A 203 30.25 10.02 -12.06
C PRO A 203 29.96 8.51 -12.03
N SER A 204 29.26 7.98 -11.03
CA SER A 204 29.00 6.55 -10.90
C SER A 204 27.54 6.28 -10.54
N TRP A 205 26.70 5.95 -11.53
CA TRP A 205 25.97 4.67 -11.56
C TRP A 205 24.91 4.54 -12.68
N ARG A 206 24.56 3.28 -13.00
CA ARG A 206 23.41 2.76 -13.78
C ARG A 206 22.76 1.65 -12.96
N ARG A 207 21.41 1.61 -12.88
CA ARG A 207 20.49 0.45 -12.60
C ARG A 207 19.22 0.85 -11.81
N PHE A 208 18.32 1.62 -12.41
CA PHE A 208 16.93 1.60 -11.93
C PHE A 208 16.21 0.51 -12.72
N SER A 209 15.69 -0.52 -12.04
CA SER A 209 14.81 -1.50 -12.64
C SER A 209 13.40 -1.27 -12.11
N PRO A 210 12.38 -1.15 -12.97
CA PRO A 210 11.00 -1.00 -12.52
C PRO A 210 10.51 -2.26 -11.80
N PRO A 211 9.46 -2.14 -10.96
CA PRO A 211 8.90 -3.27 -10.25
C PRO A 211 8.31 -4.32 -11.20
N PRO A 212 8.30 -5.62 -10.82
CA PRO A 212 7.86 -6.71 -11.66
C PRO A 212 6.34 -6.71 -11.83
N PRO A 213 5.82 -7.41 -12.86
CA PRO A 213 4.40 -7.40 -13.25
C PRO A 213 3.40 -7.98 -12.23
N SER A 214 3.85 -8.39 -11.04
CA SER A 214 3.03 -9.07 -10.02
C SER A 214 2.02 -8.15 -9.31
N TRP A 215 2.11 -6.83 -9.52
CA TRP A 215 1.24 -5.82 -8.91
C TRP A 215 -0.26 -6.07 -9.11
N SER A 216 -0.69 -6.41 -10.33
CA SER A 216 -2.11 -6.68 -10.62
C SER A 216 -2.63 -8.00 -10.04
N ARG A 217 -1.74 -8.92 -9.66
CA ARG A 217 -2.13 -10.25 -9.13
C ARG A 217 -2.49 -10.21 -7.65
N HIS A 218 -2.11 -9.15 -6.92
CA HIS A 218 -2.44 -9.03 -5.51
C HIS A 218 -3.94 -8.82 -5.29
N PHE A 219 -4.70 -8.33 -6.27
CA PHE A 219 -6.18 -8.28 -6.19
C PHE A 219 -6.86 -9.32 -7.10
N GLY A 220 -6.17 -9.74 -8.18
CA GLY A 220 -6.57 -10.66 -9.26
C GLY A 220 -7.36 -11.91 -8.92
N ARG A 221 -7.25 -12.44 -7.70
CA ARG A 221 -7.68 -13.81 -7.36
C ARG A 221 -8.44 -13.94 -6.03
N TRP A 222 -8.91 -12.83 -5.46
CA TRP A 222 -9.81 -12.88 -4.29
C TRP A 222 -11.28 -13.10 -4.66
N GLY A 223 -11.62 -13.31 -5.95
CA GLY A 223 -12.96 -13.69 -6.42
C GLY A 223 -13.21 -15.19 -6.41
#